data_AF-A0A1R3KPD1-F1
#
_entry.id   AF-A0A1R3KPD1-F1
#
_cell.length_a   1.000
_cell.length_b   1.000
_cell.length_c   1.000
_cell.angle_alpha   90.00
_cell.angle_beta   90.00
_cell.angle_gamma   90.00
#
_symmetry.space_group_name_H-M   'P 1'
#
loop_
_entity.id
_entity.type
_entity.pdbx_description
1 polymer ?
#
loop_
_entity_poly.entity_id
_entity_poly.type
_entity_poly.pdbx_seq_one_letter_code
_entity_poly.pdbx_strand_id
1 'polypeptide(L)'
;MALLAKLGWRLIKENDKLWARVIHDKYLKNRDFLSATPFKTRFRGWRSILVGKEVLVKGLKWRLGTGNTVSFWKDKWLADVRLIDIVTSLVGEDEANKTIDQYYDARMAKT
;
A
#
# COMPACT_ATOMS: atom_id res chain seq x y z
N MET A 1 0.47 19.50 10.77
CA MET A 1 -0.30 18.32 10.29
C MET A 1 0.16 16.96 10.86
N ALA A 2 1.20 16.90 11.70
CA ALA A 2 1.73 15.63 12.22
C ALA A 2 0.71 14.79 13.03
N LEU A 3 -0.13 15.45 13.84
CA LEU A 3 -1.16 14.75 14.63
C LEU A 3 -2.20 14.04 13.76
N LEU A 4 -2.61 14.66 12.64
CA LEU A 4 -3.59 14.11 11.72
C LEU A 4 -3.02 12.92 10.94
N ALA A 5 -1.75 13.01 10.53
CA ALA A 5 -1.04 11.87 9.93
C ALA A 5 -0.95 10.70 10.93
N LYS A 6 -0.65 10.99 12.21
CA LYS A 6 -0.63 9.97 13.28
C LYS A 6 -2.01 9.34 13.50
N LEU A 7 -3.09 10.11 13.42
CA LEU A 7 -4.46 9.57 13.48
C LEU A 7 -4.79 8.69 12.28
N GLY A 8 -4.43 9.11 11.07
CA GLY A 8 -4.56 8.28 9.87
C GLY A 8 -3.75 6.97 9.97
N TRP A 9 -2.54 7.03 10.52
CA TRP A 9 -1.73 5.84 10.76
C TRP A 9 -2.36 4.89 11.79
N ARG A 10 -2.91 5.43 12.88
CA ARG A 10 -3.66 4.65 13.87
C ARG A 10 -4.89 4.00 13.26
N LEU A 11 -5.58 4.68 12.35
CA LEU A 11 -6.73 4.11 11.65
C LEU A 11 -6.33 2.86 10.83
N ILE A 12 -5.15 2.87 10.22
CA ILE A 12 -4.60 1.70 9.50
C ILE A 12 -4.18 0.58 10.49
N LYS A 13 -3.48 0.94 11.57
CA LYS A 13 -2.89 -0.04 12.52
C LYS A 13 -3.89 -0.62 13.52
N GLU A 14 -4.92 0.13 13.89
CA GLU A 14 -5.81 -0.17 15.02
C GLU A 14 -7.24 -0.46 14.55
N ASN A 15 -7.39 -1.26 13.49
CA ASN A 15 -8.72 -1.59 12.91
C ASN A 15 -9.66 -2.33 13.89
N ASP A 16 -9.13 -2.86 14.99
CA ASP A 16 -9.92 -3.53 16.03
C ASP A 16 -10.62 -2.59 17.00
N LYS A 17 -10.21 -1.33 17.07
CA LYS A 17 -10.81 -0.38 18.00
C LYS A 17 -12.15 0.10 17.46
N LEU A 18 -13.14 0.25 18.36
CA LEU A 18 -14.50 0.65 18.03
C LEU A 18 -14.55 1.90 17.13
N TRP A 19 -13.79 2.93 17.47
CA TRP A 19 -13.76 4.18 16.70
C TRP A 19 -13.25 3.97 15.26
N ALA A 20 -12.28 3.07 15.07
CA ALA A 20 -11.71 2.72 13.78
C ALA A 20 -12.72 1.93 12.94
N ARG A 21 -13.40 0.95 13.54
CA ARG A 21 -14.48 0.18 12.90
C ARG A 21 -15.62 1.08 12.44
N VAL A 22 -16.09 1.99 13.29
CA VAL A 22 -17.15 2.95 12.94
C VAL A 22 -16.73 3.81 11.74
N ILE A 23 -15.47 4.27 11.69
CA ILE A 23 -14.96 5.05 10.56
C ILE A 23 -14.84 4.18 9.30
N HIS A 24 -14.37 2.94 9.43
CA HIS A 24 -14.26 1.98 8.34
C HIS A 24 -15.64 1.71 7.70
N ASP A 25 -16.63 1.36 8.52
CA ASP A 25 -17.97 1.05 8.03
C ASP A 25 -18.67 2.28 7.44
N LYS A 26 -18.51 3.44 8.09
CA LYS A 26 -19.20 4.67 7.67
C LYS A 26 -18.59 5.32 6.44
N TYR A 27 -17.26 5.34 6.31
CA TYR A 27 -16.57 6.12 5.29
C TYR A 27 -15.77 5.28 4.30
N LEU A 28 -15.20 4.15 4.72
CA LEU A 28 -14.34 3.33 3.87
C LEU A 28 -15.11 2.21 3.15
N LYS A 29 -16.19 1.67 3.73
CA LYS A 29 -17.03 0.60 3.15
C LYS A 29 -16.18 -0.55 2.59
N ASN A 30 -15.32 -1.14 3.44
CA ASN A 30 -14.37 -2.21 3.08
C ASN A 30 -13.28 -1.82 2.07
N ARG A 31 -13.03 -0.53 1.84
CA ARG A 31 -11.87 -0.06 1.06
C ARG A 31 -10.70 0.31 1.96
N ASP A 32 -9.51 0.29 1.37
CA ASP A 32 -8.29 0.73 2.06
C ASP A 32 -8.33 2.21 2.38
N PHE A 33 -7.86 2.57 3.56
CA PHE A 33 -7.75 3.97 3.97
C PHE A 33 -6.88 4.79 3.01
N LEU A 34 -5.81 4.20 2.47
CA LEU A 34 -4.90 4.88 1.54
C LEU A 34 -5.58 5.24 0.20
N SER A 35 -6.49 4.38 -0.28
CA SER A 35 -7.28 4.62 -1.50
C SER A 35 -8.55 5.44 -1.26
N ALA A 36 -8.81 5.87 -0.03
CA ALA A 36 -10.01 6.63 0.32
C ALA A 36 -10.07 7.99 -0.40
N THR A 37 -11.16 8.24 -1.11
CA THR A 37 -11.42 9.52 -1.79
C THR A 37 -12.15 10.52 -0.89
N PRO A 38 -11.93 11.83 -1.06
CA PRO A 38 -12.67 12.84 -0.33
C PRO A 38 -14.16 12.78 -0.69
N PHE A 39 -14.96 12.25 0.24
CA PHE A 39 -16.42 12.23 0.12
C PHE A 39 -17.01 13.58 0.59
N LYS A 40 -18.15 13.99 0.03
CA LYS A 40 -18.91 15.19 0.45
C LYS A 40 -19.58 14.97 1.81
N THR A 41 -18.78 14.70 2.84
CA THR A 41 -19.25 14.53 4.22
C THR A 41 -19.22 15.87 4.95
N ARG A 42 -20.27 16.13 5.74
CA ARG A 42 -20.36 17.31 6.63
C ARG A 42 -19.48 17.19 7.88
N PHE A 43 -18.86 16.02 8.12
CA PHE A 43 -18.04 15.79 9.31
C PHE A 43 -16.62 16.34 9.11
N ARG A 44 -16.30 17.41 9.85
CA ARG A 44 -14.98 18.06 9.83
C ARG A 44 -13.84 17.12 10.22
N GLY A 45 -14.08 16.19 11.16
CA GLY A 45 -13.05 15.24 11.62
C GLY A 45 -12.59 14.27 10.54
N TRP A 46 -13.49 13.82 9.65
CA TRP A 46 -13.09 12.94 8.54
C TRP A 46 -12.27 13.70 7.50
N ARG A 47 -12.64 14.95 7.21
CA ARG A 47 -11.85 15.80 6.31
C ARG A 47 -10.44 16.04 6.85
N SER A 48 -10.29 16.28 8.15
CA SER A 48 -8.95 16.45 8.73
C SER A 48 -8.13 15.16 8.73
N ILE A 49 -8.76 13.99 8.92
CA ILE A 49 -8.10 12.69 8.76
C ILE A 49 -7.63 12.50 7.30
N LEU A 50 -8.44 12.87 6.31
CA LEU A 50 -8.04 12.81 4.89
C LEU A 50 -6.89 13.77 4.55
N VAL A 51 -6.85 14.98 5.12
CA VAL A 51 -5.68 15.87 4.99
C VAL A 51 -4.44 15.24 5.64
N GLY A 52 -4.60 14.58 6.79
CA GLY A 52 -3.54 13.78 7.40
C GLY A 52 -3.06 12.63 6.51
N LYS A 53 -3.97 12.00 5.74
CA LYS A 53 -3.65 10.95 4.78
C LYS A 53 -2.67 11.43 3.71
N GLU A 54 -2.86 12.62 3.14
CA GLU A 54 -1.96 13.15 2.10
C GLU A 54 -0.52 13.30 2.61
N VAL A 55 -0.37 13.78 3.85
CA VAL A 55 0.94 13.88 4.51
C VAL A 55 1.51 12.49 4.80
N LEU A 56 0.66 11.57 5.25
CA LEU A 56 1.05 10.19 5.53
C LEU A 56 1.56 9.49 4.25
N VAL A 57 0.83 9.59 3.14
CA VAL A 57 1.22 9.00 1.85
C VAL A 57 2.58 9.53 1.38
N LYS A 58 2.86 10.83 1.53
CA LYS A 58 4.17 11.41 1.20
C LYS A 58 5.31 10.89 2.07
N GLY A 59 5.02 10.52 3.33
CA GLY A 59 6.01 10.01 4.28
C GLY A 59 6.13 8.48 4.29
N LEU A 60 5.16 7.76 3.73
CA LEU A 60 5.19 6.31 3.63
C LEU A 60 6.19 5.89 2.56
N LYS A 61 7.14 5.05 2.96
CA LYS A 61 8.05 4.37 2.04
C LYS A 61 7.69 2.90 2.03
N TRP A 62 7.69 2.31 0.83
CA TRP A 62 7.54 0.87 0.69
C TRP A 62 8.76 0.20 1.34
N ARG A 63 8.52 -0.74 2.26
CA ARG A 63 9.52 -1.66 2.79
C ARG A 63 9.08 -3.05 2.42
N LEU A 64 9.93 -3.78 1.70
CA LEU A 64 9.72 -5.21 1.50
C LEU A 64 9.74 -5.90 2.86
N GLY A 65 8.69 -6.66 3.14
CA GLY A 65 8.66 -7.64 4.21
C GLY A 65 9.10 -9.00 3.66
N THR A 66 8.27 -10.02 3.84
CA THR A 66 8.49 -11.37 3.33
C THR A 66 8.39 -11.39 1.79
N GLY A 67 9.40 -11.92 1.11
CA GLY A 67 9.50 -11.95 -0.36
C GLY A 67 8.43 -12.77 -1.08
N ASN A 68 7.58 -13.50 -0.34
CA ASN A 68 6.54 -14.38 -0.87
C ASN A 68 5.24 -13.70 -1.30
N THR A 69 4.98 -12.47 -0.84
CA THR A 69 3.75 -11.74 -1.20
C THR A 69 3.96 -10.68 -2.27
N VAL A 70 5.21 -10.41 -2.63
CA VAL A 70 5.58 -9.35 -3.57
C VAL A 70 5.99 -9.99 -4.89
N SER A 71 5.28 -9.64 -5.96
CA SER A 71 5.61 -10.05 -7.32
C SER A 71 6.71 -9.15 -7.86
N PHE A 72 7.82 -9.74 -8.29
CA PHE A 72 8.97 -8.97 -8.76
C PHE A 72 8.65 -8.10 -9.99
N TRP A 73 7.77 -8.57 -10.89
CA TRP A 73 7.49 -7.86 -12.14
C TRP A 73 6.26 -6.96 -12.08
N LYS A 74 5.23 -7.39 -11.33
CA LYS A 74 3.91 -6.74 -11.32
C LYS A 74 3.80 -5.64 -10.27
N ASP A 75 4.61 -5.67 -9.22
CA ASP A 75 4.60 -4.62 -8.21
C ASP A 75 5.38 -3.38 -8.67
N LYS A 76 4.98 -2.24 -8.12
CA LYS A 76 5.58 -0.93 -8.41
C LYS A 76 6.84 -0.76 -7.58
N TRP A 77 7.99 -0.96 -8.21
CA TRP A 77 9.30 -0.77 -7.58
C TRP A 77 9.76 0.69 -7.60
N LEU A 78 9.55 1.36 -8.73
CA LEU A 78 9.97 2.73 -8.98
C LEU A 78 8.76 3.65 -8.87
N ALA A 79 8.37 3.94 -7.62
CA ALA A 79 7.27 4.80 -7.21
C ALA A 79 5.90 4.46 -7.85
N ASP A 80 5.71 4.74 -9.13
CA ASP A 80 4.49 4.47 -9.87
C ASP A 80 4.63 3.53 -11.07
N VAL A 81 5.86 3.07 -11.37
CA VAL A 81 6.13 2.23 -12.54
C VAL A 81 6.37 0.79 -12.12
N ARG A 82 5.68 -0.14 -12.81
CA ARG A 82 5.92 -1.58 -12.68
C ARG A 82 7.11 -1.97 -13.54
N LEU A 83 7.91 -2.93 -13.07
CA LEU A 83 9.12 -3.33 -13.78
C LEU A 83 8.79 -3.93 -15.16
N ILE A 84 7.66 -4.65 -15.27
CA ILE A 84 7.19 -5.22 -16.52
C ILE A 84 6.84 -4.17 -17.59
N ASP A 85 6.39 -2.98 -17.17
CA ASP A 85 6.04 -1.90 -18.09
C ASP A 85 7.30 -1.24 -18.69
N ILE A 86 8.45 -1.37 -18.01
CA ILE A 86 9.76 -0.84 -18.45
C ILE A 86 10.50 -1.87 -19.31
N VAL A 87 10.46 -3.15 -18.92
CA VAL A 87 11.26 -4.22 -19.51
C VAL A 87 10.47 -4.95 -20.60
N THR A 88 9.85 -4.20 -21.53
CA THR A 88 8.95 -4.72 -22.59
C THR A 88 9.56 -5.81 -23.50
N SER A 89 10.84 -6.18 -23.33
CA SER A 89 11.47 -7.32 -23.98
C SER A 89 11.23 -8.65 -23.25
N LEU A 90 10.34 -9.49 -23.80
CA LEU A 90 10.27 -10.95 -23.63
C LEU A 90 10.42 -11.51 -22.21
N VAL A 91 9.69 -10.95 -21.24
CA VAL A 91 9.49 -11.65 -19.97
C VAL A 91 8.42 -12.72 -20.19
N GLY A 92 8.80 -14.00 -20.18
CA GLY A 92 7.83 -15.11 -20.26
C GLY A 92 6.81 -15.05 -19.13
N GLU A 93 5.57 -15.51 -19.36
CA GLU A 93 4.51 -15.49 -18.34
C GLU A 93 4.92 -16.20 -17.04
N ASP A 94 5.78 -17.22 -17.15
CA ASP A 94 6.37 -17.94 -16.02
C ASP A 94 7.34 -17.10 -15.18
N GLU A 95 8.07 -16.17 -15.79
CA GLU A 95 8.94 -15.21 -15.07
C GLU A 95 8.11 -14.10 -14.43
N ALA A 96 7.08 -13.60 -15.13
CA ALA A 96 6.26 -12.47 -14.70
C ALA A 96 5.46 -12.74 -13.40
N ASN A 97 5.19 -14.02 -13.09
CA ASN A 97 4.48 -14.43 -11.89
C ASN A 97 5.39 -14.77 -10.70
N LYS A 98 6.72 -14.71 -10.88
CA LYS A 98 7.65 -15.05 -9.80
C LYS A 98 7.64 -14.00 -8.70
N THR A 99 7.68 -14.50 -7.47
CA THR A 99 7.84 -13.69 -6.27
C THR A 99 9.33 -13.44 -6.02
N ILE A 100 9.62 -12.45 -5.19
CA ILE A 100 11.01 -12.06 -4.87
C ILE A 100 11.78 -13.21 -4.21
N ASP A 101 11.12 -13.99 -3.35
CA ASP A 101 11.72 -15.12 -2.64
C ASP A 101 12.31 -16.16 -3.62
N GLN A 102 11.55 -16.45 -4.68
CA GLN A 102 11.95 -17.38 -5.73
C GLN A 102 13.19 -16.90 -6.51
N TYR A 103 13.41 -15.58 -6.60
CA TYR A 103 14.62 -15.01 -7.20
C TYR A 103 15.84 -15.07 -6.27
N TYR A 104 15.65 -15.00 -4.95
CA TYR A 104 16.75 -15.14 -3.98
C TYR A 104 17.26 -16.59 -3.93
N ASP A 105 16.38 -17.59 -3.87
CA ASP A 105 16.76 -19.00 -3.82
C ASP A 105 17.42 -19.49 -5.13
N ALA A 106 16.92 -19.04 -6.29
CA ALA A 106 17.46 -19.45 -7.59
C ALA A 106 18.91 -18.98 -7.85
N ARG A 107 19.36 -17.90 -7.18
CA ARG A 107 20.74 -17.39 -7.30
C ARG A 107 21.74 -18.10 -6.38
N MET A 108 21.29 -18.70 -5.28
CA MET A 108 22.16 -19.43 -4.35
C MET A 108 22.42 -20.89 -4.77
N ALA A 109 21.56 -21.48 -5.62
CA ALA A 109 21.73 -22.85 -6.12
C ALA A 109 22.72 -22.98 -7.30
N LYS A 110 23.36 -21.89 -7.73
CA LYS A 110 24.19 -21.86 -8.95
C LYS A 110 25.67 -21.51 -8.74
N THR A 111 26.15 -21.57 -7.49
CA THR A 111 27.60 -21.51 -7.16
C THR A 111 28.01 -22.83 -6.53
#